data_AF-A0A397TDS8-F1
#
_entry.id   AF-A0A397TDS8-F1
#
_cell.length_a   1.000
_cell.length_b   1.000
_cell.length_c   1.000
_cell.angle_alpha   90.00
_cell.angle_beta   90.00
_cell.angle_gamma   90.00
#
_symmetry.space_group_name_H-M   'P 1'
#
loop_
_entity.id
_entity.type
_entity.pdbx_description
1 polymer ?
#
loop_
_entity_poly.entity_id
_entity_poly.type
_entity_poly.pdbx_seq_one_letter_code
_entity_poly.pdbx_strand_id
1 'polypeptide(L)'
;MVINKLGSLFSFFLNDSKIKIFKKSGNEELDLSLYPTIEETIKTIFPRAENADIKKYVKQISKADELDPVLVITPNQTWVTNYGWIAFNNAMDHFATYNLNNQRRDELSRCIFHFKEIQELYTVRDGIRSGNLIPNGFHIPRSLQGSIVPGTNNPVPIGQAYLVTKLGVKKSEFAEDTNFFHIA
;
A
#
# COMPACT_ATOMS: atom_id res chain seq x y z
N MET A 1 33.42 -7.16 18.72
CA MET A 1 33.35 -5.82 18.08
C MET A 1 32.08 -5.79 17.23
N VAL A 2 30.97 -5.35 17.81
CA VAL A 2 29.66 -5.30 17.16
C VAL A 2 29.56 -3.94 16.49
N ILE A 3 29.55 -3.92 15.16
CA ILE A 3 29.52 -2.68 14.39
C ILE A 3 28.07 -2.18 14.34
N ASN A 4 27.85 -1.03 14.98
CA ASN A 4 26.66 -0.21 14.91
C ASN A 4 26.25 0.02 13.44
N LYS A 5 25.12 -0.55 13.02
CA LYS A 5 24.46 -0.27 11.75
C LYS A 5 23.08 0.35 12.04
N LEU A 6 23.07 1.50 12.71
CA LEU A 6 21.86 2.31 12.95
C LEU A 6 22.04 3.78 12.50
N GLY A 7 23.02 4.02 11.64
CA GLY A 7 23.22 5.31 11.01
C GLY A 7 22.55 5.35 9.62
N SER A 8 21.62 6.29 9.44
CA SER A 8 21.15 6.79 8.13
C SER A 8 20.23 5.91 7.30
N LEU A 9 18.94 5.86 7.65
CA LEU A 9 17.79 5.93 6.74
C LEU A 9 16.58 6.35 7.62
N PHE A 10 15.48 6.85 7.06
CA PHE A 10 14.31 7.46 7.72
C PHE A 10 14.33 8.98 7.94
N SER A 11 14.55 9.71 6.85
CA SER A 11 14.02 11.08 6.69
C SER A 11 13.55 11.24 5.24
N PHE A 12 12.55 10.47 4.82
CA PHE A 12 11.91 10.61 3.50
C PHE A 12 10.45 10.18 3.56
N PHE A 13 9.72 10.77 4.51
CA PHE A 13 8.27 10.83 4.42
C PHE A 13 7.87 12.30 4.46
N LEU A 14 6.99 12.68 3.52
CA LEU A 14 6.41 14.01 3.27
C LEU A 14 7.04 14.80 2.12
N ASN A 15 6.49 14.57 0.93
CA ASN A 15 5.84 15.67 0.19
C ASN A 15 4.53 15.14 -0.38
N ASP A 16 3.62 14.79 0.53
CA ASP A 16 2.17 15.03 0.46
C ASP A 16 1.47 14.12 1.47
N SER A 17 0.73 14.75 2.39
CA SER A 17 -0.27 14.14 3.28
C SER A 17 0.21 13.07 4.29
N LYS A 18 0.64 13.55 5.47
CA LYS A 18 0.44 12.91 6.79
C LYS A 18 1.22 11.64 7.20
N ILE A 19 2.34 11.28 6.59
CA ILE A 19 3.27 10.32 7.24
C ILE A 19 4.39 11.09 7.95
N LYS A 20 4.21 11.41 9.24
CA LYS A 20 5.31 11.97 10.04
C LYS A 20 6.17 10.83 10.59
N ILE A 21 7.12 10.34 9.80
CA ILE A 21 8.21 9.55 10.38
C ILE A 21 9.14 10.52 11.11
N PHE A 22 8.94 10.64 12.41
CA PHE A 22 9.89 11.32 13.28
C PHE A 22 11.13 10.43 13.44
N LYS A 23 12.23 10.85 12.82
CA LYS A 23 13.56 10.56 13.39
C LYS A 23 13.94 11.74 14.28
N LYS A 24 13.57 11.67 15.56
CA LYS A 24 14.05 12.62 16.57
C LYS A 24 15.47 12.19 16.95
N SER A 25 16.44 13.09 16.80
CA SER A 25 17.80 12.86 17.26
C SER A 25 17.80 12.84 18.80
N GLY A 26 17.89 11.66 19.39
CA GLY A 26 17.98 11.45 20.84
C GLY A 26 17.37 10.12 21.24
N ASN A 27 17.92 9.47 22.26
CA ASN A 27 17.45 8.21 22.84
C ASN A 27 16.06 8.33 23.49
N GLU A 28 15.03 8.67 22.71
CA GLU A 28 13.63 8.57 23.14
C GLU A 28 13.05 7.28 22.53
N GLU A 29 12.71 6.35 23.40
CA GLU A 29 11.99 5.12 23.06
C GLU A 29 10.64 5.47 22.42
N LEU A 30 10.32 4.85 21.30
CA LEU A 30 9.08 5.09 20.58
C LEU A 30 7.91 4.62 21.46
N ASP A 31 7.04 5.53 21.91
CA ASP A 31 5.88 5.15 22.72
C ASP A 31 4.83 4.46 21.84
N LEU A 32 4.99 3.14 21.73
CA LEU A 32 4.11 2.27 20.95
C LEU A 32 2.67 2.21 21.49
N SER A 33 2.38 2.76 22.66
CA SER A 33 1.02 2.82 23.20
C SER A 33 0.10 3.73 22.38
N LEU A 34 0.66 4.75 21.72
CA LEU A 34 -0.05 5.73 20.89
C LEU A 34 -0.47 5.19 19.53
N TYR A 35 0.12 4.07 19.09
CA TYR A 35 -0.13 3.49 17.78
C TYR A 35 -1.21 2.41 17.87
N PRO A 36 -2.09 2.29 16.85
CA PRO A 36 -3.06 1.22 16.80
C PRO A 36 -2.37 -0.14 16.71
N THR A 37 -3.10 -1.17 17.10
CA THR A 37 -2.74 -2.55 16.78
C THR A 37 -2.93 -2.84 15.29
N ILE A 38 -2.23 -3.85 14.77
CA ILE A 38 -2.41 -4.30 13.38
C ILE A 38 -3.88 -4.68 13.11
N GLU A 39 -4.57 -5.27 14.09
CA GLU A 39 -5.99 -5.61 13.97
C GLU A 39 -6.88 -4.37 13.88
N GLU A 40 -6.64 -3.35 14.72
CA GLU A 40 -7.36 -2.07 14.64
C GLU A 40 -7.13 -1.40 13.28
N THR A 41 -5.87 -1.33 12.82
CA THR A 41 -5.55 -0.81 11.48
C THR A 41 -6.31 -1.53 10.38
N ILE A 42 -6.32 -2.86 10.38
CA ILE A 42 -7.03 -3.65 9.36
C ILE A 42 -8.55 -3.46 9.44
N LYS A 43 -9.13 -3.36 10.64
CA LYS A 43 -10.56 -3.04 10.80
C LYS A 43 -10.90 -1.64 10.32
N THR A 44 -9.99 -0.67 10.48
CA THR A 44 -10.17 0.68 9.95
C THR A 44 -10.11 0.69 8.43
N ILE A 45 -9.17 -0.04 7.82
CA ILE A 45 -9.02 -0.09 6.35
C ILE A 45 -10.13 -0.93 5.70
N PHE A 46 -10.54 -2.04 6.32
CA PHE A 46 -11.60 -2.92 5.82
C PHE A 46 -12.79 -3.01 6.80
N PRO A 47 -13.59 -1.93 6.95
CA PRO A 47 -14.66 -1.88 7.96
C PRO A 47 -15.80 -2.89 7.71
N ARG A 48 -15.86 -3.48 6.51
CA ARG A 48 -16.88 -4.46 6.11
C ARG A 48 -16.31 -5.87 5.89
N ALA A 49 -15.03 -6.10 6.18
CA ALA A 49 -14.45 -7.42 6.00
C ALA A 49 -14.93 -8.39 7.09
N GLU A 50 -15.13 -9.64 6.70
CA GLU A 50 -15.48 -10.71 7.61
C GLU A 50 -14.35 -11.00 8.61
N ASN A 51 -14.68 -11.47 9.80
CA ASN A 51 -13.68 -11.77 10.84
C ASN A 51 -12.58 -12.76 10.36
N ALA A 52 -12.93 -13.67 9.44
CA ALA A 52 -11.96 -14.59 8.83
C ALA A 52 -10.93 -13.85 7.97
N ASP A 53 -11.37 -12.88 7.16
CA ASP A 53 -10.50 -12.05 6.33
C ASP A 53 -9.64 -11.12 7.18
N ILE A 54 -10.22 -10.50 8.22
CA ILE A 54 -9.47 -9.69 9.19
C ILE A 54 -8.32 -10.52 9.79
N LYS A 55 -8.59 -11.74 10.24
CA LYS A 55 -7.55 -12.63 10.80
C LYS A 55 -6.48 -12.99 9.77
N LYS A 56 -6.87 -13.27 8.53
CA LYS A 56 -5.95 -13.54 7.42
C LYS A 56 -5.03 -12.33 7.17
N TYR A 57 -5.60 -11.15 7.09
CA TYR A 57 -4.89 -9.89 6.83
C TYR A 57 -3.95 -9.51 7.97
N VAL A 58 -4.39 -9.62 9.22
CA VAL A 58 -3.54 -9.42 10.39
C VAL A 58 -2.34 -10.39 10.37
N LYS A 59 -2.59 -11.67 10.04
CA LYS A 59 -1.52 -12.67 9.94
C LYS A 59 -0.51 -12.31 8.85
N GLN A 60 -0.97 -11.82 7.70
CA GLN A 60 -0.09 -11.41 6.60
C GLN A 60 0.80 -10.23 7.01
N ILE A 61 0.22 -9.15 7.55
CA ILE A 61 0.99 -7.99 8.01
C ILE A 61 1.95 -8.34 9.15
N SER A 62 1.55 -9.24 10.06
CA SER A 62 2.39 -9.64 11.19
C SER A 62 3.69 -10.34 10.76
N LYS A 63 3.72 -10.93 9.57
CA LYS A 63 4.92 -11.58 8.99
C LYS A 63 5.91 -10.59 8.39
N ALA A 64 5.49 -9.36 8.07
CA ALA A 64 6.42 -8.34 7.61
C ALA A 64 7.45 -8.05 8.71
N ASP A 65 8.68 -7.77 8.30
CA ASP A 65 9.68 -7.28 9.24
C ASP A 65 9.30 -5.86 9.70
N GLU A 66 9.83 -5.45 10.85
CA GLU A 66 9.58 -4.09 11.34
C GLU A 66 10.11 -3.07 10.33
N LEU A 67 9.32 -2.02 10.10
CA LEU A 67 9.59 -0.94 9.15
C LEU A 67 9.49 -1.31 7.66
N ASP A 68 9.23 -2.58 7.32
CA ASP A 68 8.93 -2.97 5.95
C ASP A 68 7.58 -2.37 5.50
N PRO A 69 7.53 -1.75 4.31
CA PRO A 69 6.29 -1.21 3.79
C PRO A 69 5.34 -2.31 3.32
N VAL A 70 4.11 -2.22 3.78
CA VAL A 70 3.01 -3.06 3.30
C VAL A 70 1.99 -2.17 2.58
N LEU A 71 1.82 -2.38 1.28
CA LEU A 71 0.76 -1.73 0.51
C LEU A 71 -0.54 -2.50 0.74
N VAL A 72 -1.58 -1.81 1.16
CA VAL A 72 -2.91 -2.36 1.34
C VAL A 72 -3.87 -1.67 0.38
N ILE A 73 -4.57 -2.45 -0.44
CA ILE A 73 -5.53 -1.96 -1.44
C ILE A 73 -6.92 -2.47 -1.08
N THR A 74 -7.86 -1.54 -0.90
CA THR A 74 -9.28 -1.87 -0.74
C THR A 74 -9.97 -1.76 -2.11
N PRO A 75 -10.86 -2.70 -2.48
CA PRO A 75 -11.58 -2.64 -3.74
C PRO A 75 -12.62 -1.53 -3.73
N ASN A 76 -12.71 -0.77 -4.82
CA ASN A 76 -13.84 0.13 -5.04
C ASN A 76 -15.03 -0.70 -5.54
N GLN A 77 -16.05 -0.86 -4.69
CA GLN A 77 -17.18 -1.73 -5.00
C GLN A 77 -17.95 -1.27 -6.26
N THR A 78 -18.04 0.03 -6.52
CA THR A 78 -18.69 0.55 -7.75
C THR A 78 -17.89 0.15 -8.98
N TRP A 79 -16.56 0.23 -8.92
CA TRP A 79 -15.69 -0.22 -10.00
C TRP A 79 -15.84 -1.74 -10.22
N VAL A 80 -15.76 -2.52 -9.14
CA VAL A 80 -15.91 -3.98 -9.22
C VAL A 80 -17.28 -4.39 -9.77
N THR A 81 -18.36 -3.70 -9.42
CA THR A 81 -19.69 -3.96 -9.99
C THR A 81 -19.74 -3.72 -11.50
N ASN A 82 -19.03 -2.69 -12.00
CA ASN A 82 -19.06 -2.34 -13.42
C ASN A 82 -18.12 -3.18 -14.29
N TYR A 83 -16.98 -3.62 -13.75
CA TYR A 83 -15.92 -4.30 -14.52
C TYR A 83 -15.62 -5.74 -14.08
N GLY A 84 -16.17 -6.15 -12.94
CA GLY A 84 -16.06 -7.50 -12.40
C GLY A 84 -14.79 -7.76 -11.57
N TRP A 85 -14.89 -8.77 -10.71
CA TRP A 85 -13.79 -9.23 -9.87
C TRP A 85 -12.60 -9.78 -10.65
N ILE A 86 -12.82 -10.35 -11.84
CA ILE A 86 -11.74 -10.86 -12.68
C ILE A 86 -10.81 -9.72 -13.12
N ALA A 87 -11.38 -8.60 -13.57
CA ALA A 87 -10.59 -7.43 -13.98
C ALA A 87 -9.83 -6.83 -12.78
N PHE A 88 -10.48 -6.76 -11.61
CA PHE A 88 -9.83 -6.34 -10.37
C PHE A 88 -8.64 -7.25 -10.01
N ASN A 89 -8.86 -8.56 -10.02
CA ASN A 89 -7.83 -9.54 -9.66
C ASN A 89 -6.64 -9.49 -10.62
N ASN A 90 -6.88 -9.34 -11.92
CA ASN A 90 -5.82 -9.19 -12.92
C ASN A 90 -4.96 -7.93 -12.65
N ALA A 91 -5.60 -6.82 -12.28
CA ALA A 91 -4.88 -5.61 -11.88
C ALA A 91 -4.02 -5.84 -10.63
N MET A 92 -4.57 -6.50 -9.60
CA MET A 92 -3.84 -6.82 -8.38
C MET A 92 -2.70 -7.81 -8.61
N ASP A 93 -2.86 -8.72 -9.56
CA ASP A 93 -1.82 -9.68 -9.94
C ASP A 93 -0.57 -8.98 -10.50
N HIS A 94 -0.70 -7.80 -11.13
CA HIS A 94 0.46 -6.99 -11.50
C HIS A 94 1.24 -6.53 -10.27
N PHE A 95 0.60 -5.98 -9.23
CA PHE A 95 1.31 -5.64 -7.97
C PHE A 95 1.95 -6.87 -7.31
N ALA A 96 1.24 -8.00 -7.31
CA ALA A 96 1.73 -9.21 -6.66
C ALA A 96 2.99 -9.78 -7.33
N THR A 97 3.13 -9.65 -8.65
CA THR A 97 4.12 -10.40 -9.45
C THR A 97 5.13 -9.53 -10.20
N TYR A 98 4.95 -8.21 -10.26
CA TYR A 98 5.83 -7.33 -11.03
C TYR A 98 7.31 -7.52 -10.63
N ASN A 99 8.17 -7.73 -11.64
CA ASN A 99 9.60 -8.02 -11.50
C ASN A 99 9.95 -9.16 -10.54
N LEU A 100 9.06 -10.15 -10.38
CA LEU A 100 9.33 -11.37 -9.62
C LEU A 100 9.34 -12.61 -10.52
N ASN A 101 10.21 -13.56 -10.18
CA ASN A 101 10.29 -14.86 -10.82
C ASN A 101 9.56 -15.90 -9.97
N ASN A 102 8.37 -16.33 -10.40
CA ASN A 102 7.55 -17.36 -9.73
C ASN A 102 7.27 -17.10 -8.23
N GLN A 103 7.24 -15.83 -7.83
CA GLN A 103 6.97 -15.39 -6.46
C GLN A 103 5.85 -14.36 -6.45
N ARG A 104 5.23 -14.20 -5.28
CA ARG A 104 4.16 -13.23 -5.03
C ARG A 104 4.34 -12.52 -3.70
N ARG A 105 3.98 -11.24 -3.66
CA ARG A 105 4.06 -10.38 -2.46
C ARG A 105 2.83 -10.47 -1.55
N ASP A 106 1.76 -11.14 -1.99
CA ASP A 106 0.43 -10.96 -1.44
C ASP A 106 -0.18 -12.18 -0.76
N GLU A 107 0.52 -13.31 -0.78
CA GLU A 107 -0.01 -14.61 -0.34
C GLU A 107 -1.42 -14.88 -0.92
N LEU A 108 -1.63 -14.53 -2.20
CA LEU A 108 -2.91 -14.64 -2.92
C LEU A 108 -4.08 -13.83 -2.31
N SER A 109 -3.80 -12.86 -1.44
CA SER A 109 -4.83 -11.96 -0.91
C SER A 109 -5.38 -11.01 -1.96
N ARG A 110 -4.54 -10.58 -2.91
CA ARG A 110 -4.82 -9.50 -3.87
C ARG A 110 -5.22 -8.17 -3.22
N CYS A 111 -4.92 -8.01 -1.93
CA CYS A 111 -5.28 -6.82 -1.15
C CYS A 111 -4.11 -6.32 -0.30
N ILE A 112 -3.15 -7.18 0.06
CA ILE A 112 -2.04 -6.84 0.94
C ILE A 112 -0.77 -7.27 0.24
N PHE A 113 0.18 -6.35 0.04
CA PHE A 113 1.41 -6.60 -0.69
C PHE A 113 2.60 -6.17 0.17
N HIS A 114 3.46 -7.11 0.51
CA HIS A 114 4.66 -6.85 1.30
C HIS A 114 5.86 -6.55 0.40
N PHE A 115 6.58 -5.48 0.73
CA PHE A 115 7.82 -5.08 0.08
C PHE A 115 8.94 -5.03 1.12
N LYS A 116 10.17 -5.39 0.71
CA LYS A 116 11.34 -5.40 1.62
C LYS A 116 11.82 -4.00 1.98
N GLU A 117 11.53 -3.02 1.12
CA GLU A 117 11.88 -1.63 1.33
C GLU A 117 11.00 -0.72 0.47
N ILE A 118 10.94 0.56 0.84
CA ILE A 118 10.08 1.52 0.15
C ILE A 118 10.50 1.74 -1.32
N GLN A 119 11.80 1.60 -1.61
CA GLN A 119 12.31 1.73 -2.96
C GLN A 119 11.80 0.61 -3.88
N GLU A 120 11.60 -0.60 -3.35
CA GLU A 120 10.99 -1.70 -4.10
C GLU A 120 9.54 -1.38 -4.45
N LEU A 121 8.76 -0.88 -3.48
CA LEU A 121 7.37 -0.46 -3.70
C LEU A 121 7.29 0.61 -4.80
N TYR A 122 8.13 1.65 -4.74
CA TYR A 122 8.15 2.69 -5.77
C TYR A 122 8.58 2.18 -7.13
N THR A 123 9.57 1.29 -7.19
CA THR A 123 10.00 0.66 -8.45
C THR A 123 8.86 -0.12 -9.08
N VAL A 124 8.10 -0.88 -8.28
CA VAL A 124 6.92 -1.62 -8.75
C VAL A 124 5.82 -0.66 -9.21
N ARG A 125 5.50 0.36 -8.41
CA ARG A 125 4.50 1.38 -8.76
C ARG A 125 4.82 2.05 -10.08
N ASP A 126 6.02 2.58 -10.20
CA ASP A 126 6.43 3.39 -11.33
C ASP A 126 6.59 2.51 -12.58
N GLY A 127 7.06 1.27 -12.42
CA GLY A 127 7.10 0.29 -13.49
C GLY A 127 5.72 -0.11 -14.02
N ILE A 128 4.74 -0.35 -13.14
CA ILE A 128 3.35 -0.63 -13.52
C ILE A 128 2.73 0.58 -14.23
N ARG A 129 3.00 1.79 -13.73
CA ARG A 129 2.51 3.06 -14.31
C ARG A 129 3.12 3.32 -15.69
N SER A 130 4.43 3.29 -15.80
CA SER A 130 5.16 3.52 -17.05
C SER A 130 4.87 2.47 -18.11
N GLY A 131 4.61 1.22 -17.70
CA GLY A 131 4.18 0.15 -18.60
C GLY A 131 2.70 0.20 -18.96
N ASN A 132 1.92 1.14 -18.41
CA ASN A 132 0.47 1.26 -18.58
C ASN A 132 -0.28 -0.07 -18.31
N LEU A 133 0.19 -0.84 -17.32
CA LEU A 133 -0.32 -2.19 -17.04
C LEU A 133 -1.67 -2.17 -16.30
N ILE A 134 -1.93 -1.09 -15.55
CA ILE A 134 -3.21 -0.85 -14.87
C ILE A 134 -3.65 0.59 -15.19
N PRO A 135 -4.23 0.86 -16.37
CA PRO A 135 -4.59 2.21 -16.79
C PRO A 135 -5.54 2.92 -15.81
N ASN A 136 -6.43 2.17 -15.17
CA ASN A 136 -7.39 2.68 -14.16
C ASN A 136 -6.83 2.67 -12.72
N GLY A 137 -5.53 2.39 -12.57
CA GLY A 137 -4.89 2.18 -11.29
C GLY A 137 -4.22 3.41 -10.69
N PHE A 138 -4.23 4.53 -11.41
CA PHE A 138 -3.51 5.73 -11.00
C PHE A 138 -4.35 6.97 -11.20
N HIS A 139 -4.16 7.94 -10.31
CA HIS A 139 -4.70 9.28 -10.48
C HIS A 139 -4.15 9.89 -11.76
N ILE A 140 -5.02 10.45 -12.60
CA ILE A 140 -4.61 11.26 -13.75
C ILE A 140 -4.87 12.74 -13.44
N PRO A 141 -3.83 13.57 -13.34
CA PRO A 141 -3.96 15.00 -13.08
C PRO A 141 -4.92 15.67 -14.07
N ARG A 142 -5.74 16.62 -13.57
CA ARG A 142 -6.75 17.33 -14.38
C ARG A 142 -6.17 17.95 -15.66
N SER A 143 -4.92 18.42 -15.63
CA SER A 143 -4.21 18.97 -16.79
C SER A 143 -3.95 17.95 -17.91
N LEU A 144 -3.90 16.66 -17.59
CA LEU A 144 -3.63 15.57 -18.53
C LEU A 144 -4.90 14.84 -18.99
N GLN A 145 -6.06 15.11 -18.38
CA GLN A 145 -7.33 14.47 -18.72
C GLN A 145 -7.80 14.78 -20.16
N GLY A 146 -7.41 15.93 -20.72
CA GLY A 146 -7.76 16.34 -22.09
C GLY A 146 -6.96 15.65 -23.20
N SER A 147 -5.87 14.93 -22.87
CA SER A 147 -5.03 14.21 -23.84
C SER A 147 -5.33 12.71 -23.91
N ILE A 148 -6.36 12.25 -23.18
CA ILE A 148 -6.72 10.84 -23.08
C ILE A 148 -7.75 10.50 -24.16
N VAL A 149 -7.56 9.37 -24.84
CA VAL A 149 -8.45 8.89 -25.91
C VAL A 149 -9.89 8.71 -25.39
N PRO A 150 -10.91 9.27 -26.07
CA PRO A 150 -12.31 9.03 -25.70
C PRO A 150 -12.64 7.53 -25.72
N GLY A 151 -13.15 6.99 -24.61
CA GLY A 151 -13.49 5.56 -24.46
C GLY A 151 -12.58 4.76 -23.52
N THR A 152 -11.45 5.33 -23.08
CA THR A 152 -10.57 4.72 -22.06
C THR A 152 -10.81 5.25 -20.65
N ASN A 153 -11.76 6.17 -20.46
CA ASN A 153 -12.04 6.79 -19.17
C ASN A 153 -12.90 5.86 -18.32
N ASN A 154 -12.33 5.33 -17.24
CA ASN A 154 -13.09 5.20 -16.02
C ASN A 154 -12.50 6.17 -14.98
N PRO A 155 -13.13 7.33 -14.72
CA PRO A 155 -12.66 8.28 -13.71
C PRO A 155 -12.74 7.70 -12.29
N VAL A 156 -13.40 6.55 -12.14
CA VAL A 156 -13.54 5.85 -10.88
C VAL A 156 -12.27 5.04 -10.61
N PRO A 157 -11.56 5.29 -9.51
CA PRO A 157 -10.41 4.50 -9.13
C PRO A 157 -10.82 3.06 -8.85
N ILE A 158 -9.96 2.11 -9.24
CA ILE A 158 -10.17 0.68 -9.00
C ILE A 158 -10.21 0.31 -7.51
N GLY A 159 -9.64 1.15 -6.63
CA GLY A 159 -9.58 0.92 -5.20
C GLY A 159 -9.15 2.15 -4.41
N GLN A 160 -8.75 1.95 -3.16
CA GLN A 160 -8.07 2.92 -2.32
C GLN A 160 -6.82 2.28 -1.73
N ALA A 161 -5.72 3.02 -1.67
CA ALA A 161 -4.44 2.49 -1.20
C ALA A 161 -4.05 3.06 0.15
N TYR A 162 -3.42 2.23 0.96
CA TYR A 162 -2.85 2.58 2.24
C TYR A 162 -1.46 2.01 2.34
N LEU A 163 -0.54 2.77 2.93
CA LEU A 163 0.74 2.26 3.35
C LEU A 163 0.65 1.93 4.84
N VAL A 164 0.91 0.67 5.17
CA VAL A 164 0.97 0.17 6.55
C VAL A 164 2.42 -0.17 6.87
N THR A 165 2.88 0.30 8.02
CA THR A 165 4.22 -0.01 8.55
C THR A 165 4.09 -0.68 9.91
N LYS A 166 4.73 -1.84 10.08
CA LYS A 166 4.82 -2.51 11.38
C LYS A 166 5.86 -1.79 12.24
N LEU A 167 5.46 -1.38 13.45
CA LEU A 167 6.31 -0.67 14.41
C LEU A 167 6.73 -1.53 15.61
N GLY A 168 6.25 -2.78 15.68
CA GLY A 168 6.54 -3.74 16.74
C GLY A 168 5.74 -5.02 16.56
N VAL A 169 5.74 -5.91 17.56
CA VAL A 169 5.08 -7.23 17.48
C VAL A 169 3.59 -7.14 17.09
N LYS A 170 2.86 -6.15 17.61
CA LYS A 170 1.41 -6.00 17.41
C LYS A 170 0.98 -4.61 16.93
N LYS A 171 1.93 -3.69 16.75
CA LYS A 171 1.64 -2.27 16.56
C LYS A 171 1.98 -1.85 15.13
N SER A 172 1.18 -0.94 14.60
CA SER A 172 1.35 -0.43 13.25
C SER A 172 1.02 1.05 13.16
N GLU A 173 1.62 1.70 12.18
CA GLU A 173 1.18 2.98 11.66
C GLU A 173 0.63 2.77 10.25
N PHE A 174 -0.33 3.60 9.86
CA PHE A 174 -0.82 3.59 8.49
C PHE A 174 -1.24 4.98 8.04
N ALA A 175 -1.14 5.21 6.73
CA ALA A 175 -1.68 6.38 6.07
C ALA A 175 -2.23 6.00 4.70
N GLU A 176 -3.18 6.79 4.22
CA GLU A 176 -3.64 6.69 2.83
C GLU A 176 -2.51 7.11 1.88
N ASP A 177 -2.27 6.33 0.82
CA ASP A 177 -1.34 6.69 -0.25
C ASP A 177 -2.11 7.27 -1.43
N THR A 178 -2.08 8.60 -1.55
CA THR A 178 -2.79 9.35 -2.59
C THR A 178 -2.12 9.29 -3.96
N ASN A 179 -0.93 8.69 -4.07
CA ASN A 179 -0.29 8.44 -5.37
C ASN A 179 -0.94 7.29 -6.15
N PHE A 180 -1.73 6.48 -5.45
CA PHE A 180 -2.56 5.44 -6.02
C PHE A 180 -4.02 5.85 -5.95
N PHE A 181 -4.76 5.61 -7.04
CA PHE A 181 -6.22 5.59 -7.02
C PHE A 181 -6.95 6.85 -6.48
N HIS A 182 -6.38 8.05 -6.58
CA HIS A 182 -7.04 9.27 -6.10
C HIS A 182 -7.96 9.90 -7.17
N ILE A 183 -9.14 10.40 -6.77
CA ILE A 183 -9.93 11.38 -7.53
C ILE A 183 -9.68 12.73 -6.90
N ALA A 184 -9.18 13.70 -7.68
CA ALA A 184 -9.03 15.10 -7.24
C ALA A 184 -10.25 15.95 -7.62
#